data_AF-A0A9D1X4C4-F1
#
_entry.id   AF-A0A9D1X4C4-F1
#
_cell.length_a   1.000
_cell.length_b   1.000
_cell.length_c   1.000
_cell.angle_alpha   90.00
_cell.angle_beta   90.00
_cell.angle_gamma   90.00
#
_symmetry.space_group_name_H-M   'P 1'
#
loop_
_entity.id
_entity.type
_entity.pdbx_description
1 polymer ?
#
loop_
_entity_poly.entity_id
_entity_poly.type
_entity_poly.pdbx_seq_one_letter_code
_entity_poly.pdbx_strand_id
1 'polypeptide(L)'
;KNLDFSNDVLHLADLGFKQISMEPVVGLPEEPYAIREEDLPQIFEEYDRLAREMIRRDREGKGFNFFHFMIDLTGGPCVAKRLSGCGSGTEYLAVTPWGDLYPCHQFVGEEKFLMGNVFDGIKRLDIVDDFRQCNVYTKDKCRECFARFYCSGGCAANSYKFHGSIDDAYDLSCEMERKRVECAIMIQAALAQEGE
;
A
#
# COMPACT_ATOMS: atom_id res chain seq x y z
N LYS A 1 -3.38 17.20 13.54
CA LYS A 1 -3.09 15.76 13.37
C LYS A 1 -4.45 15.07 13.22
N ASN A 2 -4.78 14.57 12.03
CA ASN A 2 -6.03 13.86 11.77
C ASN A 2 -5.69 12.37 11.82
N LEU A 3 -6.08 11.71 12.91
CA LEU A 3 -5.87 10.27 13.11
C LEU A 3 -7.19 9.50 13.03
N ASP A 4 -8.31 10.21 12.95
CA ASP A 4 -9.68 9.70 12.93
C ASP A 4 -10.21 9.52 11.50
N PHE A 5 -9.37 8.99 10.61
CA PHE A 5 -9.66 8.85 9.18
C PHE A 5 -10.95 8.06 8.90
N SER A 6 -11.38 7.19 9.82
CA SER A 6 -12.64 6.45 9.64
C SER A 6 -13.84 7.40 9.59
N ASN A 7 -13.81 8.53 10.31
CA ASN A 7 -14.86 9.55 10.23
C ASN A 7 -14.95 10.16 8.84
N ASP A 8 -13.80 10.46 8.22
CA ASP A 8 -13.75 11.02 6.87
C ASP A 8 -14.26 10.01 5.83
N VAL A 9 -13.88 8.72 5.96
CA VAL A 9 -14.39 7.65 5.09
C VAL A 9 -15.92 7.50 5.22
N LEU A 10 -16.43 7.49 6.45
CA LEU A 10 -17.87 7.37 6.70
C LEU A 10 -18.63 8.61 6.23
N HIS A 11 -18.06 9.80 6.39
CA HIS A 11 -18.62 11.03 5.85
C HIS A 11 -18.76 10.97 4.32
N LEU A 12 -17.73 10.50 3.61
CA LEU A 12 -17.81 10.29 2.17
C LEU A 12 -18.89 9.24 1.81
N ALA A 13 -18.97 8.15 2.56
CA ALA A 13 -20.02 7.15 2.34
C ALA A 13 -21.44 7.73 2.55
N ASP A 14 -21.62 8.61 3.53
CA ASP A 14 -22.88 9.29 3.84
C ASP A 14 -23.29 10.30 2.76
N LEU A 15 -22.30 10.91 2.08
CA LEU A 15 -22.52 11.73 0.88
C LEU A 15 -22.89 10.90 -0.37
N GLY A 16 -22.88 9.57 -0.28
CA GLY A 16 -23.29 8.66 -1.34
C GLY A 16 -22.14 8.09 -2.18
N PHE A 17 -20.88 8.36 -1.83
CA PHE A 17 -19.74 7.74 -2.52
C PHE A 17 -19.70 6.24 -2.25
N LYS A 18 -19.63 5.44 -3.31
CA LYS A 18 -19.60 3.97 -3.23
C LYS A 18 -18.22 3.35 -3.40
N GLN A 19 -17.25 4.12 -3.90
CA GLN A 19 -15.88 3.69 -4.10
C GLN A 19 -14.98 4.69 -3.38
N ILE A 20 -14.35 4.26 -2.30
CA ILE A 20 -13.55 5.13 -1.42
C ILE A 20 -12.17 4.51 -1.24
N SER A 21 -11.13 5.33 -1.33
CA SER A 21 -9.78 4.99 -0.92
C SER A 21 -9.22 6.15 -0.10
N MET A 22 -8.62 5.83 1.04
CA MET A 22 -7.99 6.82 1.92
C MET A 22 -6.69 6.25 2.45
N GLU A 23 -5.59 6.94 2.19
CA GLU A 23 -4.25 6.47 2.50
C GLU A 23 -3.57 7.35 3.55
N PRO A 24 -2.83 6.75 4.50
CA PRO A 24 -2.00 7.47 5.43
C PRO A 24 -0.95 8.25 4.64
N VAL A 25 -0.76 9.51 5.01
CA VAL A 25 0.30 10.33 4.43
C VAL A 25 1.66 9.75 4.80
N VAL A 26 2.52 9.61 3.81
CA VAL A 26 3.93 9.26 4.02
C VAL A 26 4.70 10.55 4.25
N GLY A 27 4.97 10.87 5.51
CA GLY A 27 5.72 12.05 5.91
C GLY A 27 7.00 11.73 6.66
N LEU A 28 7.99 12.61 6.61
CA LEU A 28 9.19 12.52 7.45
C LEU A 28 8.83 12.78 8.92
N PRO A 29 9.53 12.22 9.92
CA PRO A 29 9.13 12.31 11.33
C PRO A 29 9.03 13.74 11.88
N GLU A 30 9.80 14.67 11.30
CA GLU A 30 9.84 16.09 11.64
C GLU A 30 8.62 16.84 11.12
N GLU A 31 7.91 16.29 10.13
CA GLU A 31 6.72 16.92 9.56
C GLU A 31 5.55 16.83 10.53
N PRO A 32 4.81 17.93 10.77
CA PRO A 32 3.77 17.99 11.80
C PRO A 32 2.55 17.10 11.49
N TYR A 33 2.43 16.63 10.24
CA TYR A 33 1.37 15.75 9.78
C TYR A 33 1.79 14.28 9.70
N ALA A 34 3.06 13.95 9.93
CA ALA A 34 3.53 12.58 9.83
C ALA A 34 2.93 11.70 10.93
N ILE A 35 2.47 10.52 10.52
CA ILE A 35 2.09 9.45 11.44
C ILE A 35 3.36 8.89 12.07
N ARG A 36 3.28 8.59 13.36
CA ARG A 36 4.39 8.06 14.16
C ARG A 36 3.98 6.74 14.79
N GLU A 37 4.96 6.00 15.30
CA GLU A 37 4.72 4.72 15.97
C GLU A 37 3.77 4.86 17.17
N GLU A 38 3.83 5.98 17.89
CA GLU A 38 2.92 6.34 18.99
C GLU A 38 1.44 6.46 18.56
N ASP A 39 1.16 6.68 17.27
CA ASP A 39 -0.19 6.81 16.74
C ASP A 39 -0.81 5.48 16.31
N LEU A 40 0.01 4.42 16.18
CA LEU A 40 -0.44 3.11 15.70
C LEU A 40 -1.63 2.54 16.49
N PRO A 41 -1.66 2.60 17.84
CA PRO A 41 -2.80 2.08 18.59
C PRO A 41 -4.13 2.74 18.20
N GLN A 42 -4.14 4.06 18.00
CA GLN A 42 -5.33 4.79 17.59
C GLN A 42 -5.71 4.46 16.13
N ILE A 43 -4.72 4.38 15.23
CA ILE A 43 -4.96 4.02 13.82
C ILE A 43 -5.55 2.61 13.71
N PHE A 44 -5.08 1.67 14.53
CA PHE A 44 -5.60 0.31 14.56
C PHE A 44 -7.06 0.26 15.02
N GLU A 45 -7.41 1.03 16.05
CA GLU A 45 -8.78 1.16 16.51
C GLU A 45 -9.69 1.76 15.43
N GLU A 46 -9.19 2.73 14.67
CA GLU A 46 -9.93 3.35 13.56
C GLU A 46 -10.15 2.38 12.38
N TYR A 47 -9.17 1.52 12.05
CA TYR A 47 -9.38 0.43 11.08
C TYR A 47 -10.44 -0.58 11.58
N ASP A 48 -10.38 -0.98 12.85
CA ASP A 48 -11.36 -1.91 13.43
C ASP A 48 -12.77 -1.31 13.46
N ARG A 49 -12.88 -0.03 13.82
CA ARG A 49 -14.13 0.73 13.80
C ARG A 49 -14.71 0.78 12.40
N LEU A 50 -13.90 1.14 11.40
CA LEU A 50 -14.33 1.19 10.00
C LEU A 50 -14.79 -0.19 9.51
N ALA A 51 -14.05 -1.25 9.82
CA ALA A 51 -14.38 -2.61 9.39
C ALA A 51 -15.74 -3.09 9.97
N ARG A 52 -15.98 -2.86 11.27
CA ARG A 52 -17.27 -3.19 11.92
C ARG A 52 -18.43 -2.41 11.29
N GLU A 53 -18.22 -1.13 11.02
CA GLU A 53 -19.24 -0.27 10.43
C GLU A 53 -19.55 -0.65 8.99
N MET A 54 -18.53 -1.05 8.22
CA MET A 54 -18.72 -1.57 6.86
C MET A 54 -19.56 -2.85 6.85
N ILE A 55 -19.28 -3.81 7.75
CA ILE A 55 -20.09 -5.03 7.90
C ILE A 55 -21.55 -4.69 8.23
N ARG A 56 -21.76 -3.77 9.19
CA ARG A 56 -23.12 -3.33 9.56
C ARG A 56 -23.85 -2.72 8.37
N ARG A 57 -23.21 -1.81 7.64
CA ARG A 57 -23.81 -1.13 6.48
C ARG A 57 -24.09 -2.10 5.33
N ASP A 58 -23.23 -3.08 5.10
CA ASP A 58 -23.43 -4.11 4.08
C ASP A 58 -24.71 -4.91 4.36
N ARG A 59 -24.88 -5.38 5.60
CA ARG A 59 -26.11 -6.06 6.08
C ARG A 59 -27.38 -5.21 5.96
N GLU A 60 -27.26 -3.89 6.08
CA GLU A 60 -28.37 -2.95 5.92
C GLU A 60 -28.65 -2.56 4.45
N GLY A 61 -27.92 -3.14 3.48
CA GLY A 61 -28.02 -2.76 2.06
C GLY A 61 -27.46 -1.36 1.75
N LYS A 62 -26.67 -0.79 2.66
CA LYS A 62 -26.02 0.52 2.56
C LYS A 62 -24.49 0.42 2.41
N GLY A 63 -24.00 -0.75 2.01
CA GLY A 63 -22.59 -1.02 1.80
C GLY A 63 -21.91 -0.03 0.84
N PHE A 64 -20.59 0.06 0.98
CA PHE A 64 -19.68 0.80 0.12
C PHE A 64 -18.34 0.08 0.06
N ASN A 65 -17.55 0.34 -0.97
CA ASN A 65 -16.23 -0.23 -1.12
C ASN A 65 -15.18 0.70 -0.52
N PHE A 66 -14.33 0.13 0.33
CA PHE A 66 -13.10 0.75 0.79
C PHE A 66 -11.90 -0.03 0.24
N PHE A 67 -11.09 0.61 -0.58
CA PHE A 67 -10.06 -0.06 -1.39
C PHE A 67 -9.10 -0.92 -0.56
N HIS A 68 -8.62 -0.45 0.59
CA HIS A 68 -7.67 -1.22 1.43
C HIS A 68 -8.29 -2.40 2.17
N PHE A 69 -9.61 -2.57 2.14
CA PHE A 69 -10.29 -3.76 2.67
C PHE A 69 -10.75 -4.72 1.56
N MET A 70 -10.53 -4.37 0.29
CA MET A 70 -10.80 -5.26 -0.83
C MET A 70 -9.66 -6.28 -0.93
N ILE A 71 -9.94 -7.53 -0.56
CA ILE A 71 -8.98 -8.63 -0.62
C ILE A 71 -9.59 -9.81 -1.35
N ASP A 72 -8.79 -10.47 -2.18
CA ASP A 72 -9.17 -11.70 -2.87
C ASP A 72 -8.47 -12.89 -2.18
N LEU A 73 -9.27 -13.70 -1.48
CA LEU A 73 -8.81 -14.92 -0.80
C LEU A 73 -8.82 -16.15 -1.71
N THR A 74 -9.43 -16.04 -2.90
CA THR A 74 -9.60 -17.13 -3.86
C THR A 74 -8.61 -17.05 -5.03
N GLY A 75 -8.00 -15.88 -5.22
CA GLY A 75 -7.00 -15.59 -6.23
C GLY A 75 -5.88 -16.63 -6.20
N GLY A 76 -5.91 -17.51 -7.20
CA GLY A 76 -5.09 -18.72 -7.29
C GLY A 76 -3.58 -18.49 -7.12
N PRO A 77 -2.78 -19.57 -7.08
CA PRO A 77 -1.42 -19.57 -6.54
C PRO A 77 -0.37 -18.86 -7.43
N CYS A 78 -0.76 -18.01 -8.37
CA CYS A 78 0.16 -17.36 -9.30
C CYS A 78 1.16 -16.48 -8.53
N VAL A 79 2.37 -17.02 -8.38
CA VAL A 79 3.47 -16.39 -7.65
C VAL A 79 3.84 -15.05 -8.28
N ALA A 80 3.79 -14.94 -9.63
CA ALA A 80 4.12 -13.70 -10.33
C ALA A 80 3.35 -12.49 -9.79
N LYS A 81 2.02 -12.60 -9.64
CA LYS A 81 1.18 -11.51 -9.12
C LYS A 81 1.56 -11.10 -7.69
N ARG A 82 2.04 -12.04 -6.88
CA ARG A 82 2.45 -11.81 -5.48
C ARG A 82 3.87 -11.26 -5.35
N LEU A 83 4.66 -11.30 -6.44
CA LEU A 83 6.04 -10.83 -6.47
C LEU A 83 6.22 -9.50 -7.20
N SER A 84 5.35 -9.17 -8.16
CA SER A 84 5.50 -7.93 -8.96
C SER A 84 5.33 -6.65 -8.14
N GLY A 85 4.67 -6.71 -6.98
CA GLY A 85 4.40 -5.51 -6.18
C GLY A 85 3.62 -4.47 -6.98
N CYS A 86 3.98 -3.20 -6.81
CA CYS A 86 3.41 -2.10 -7.63
C CYS A 86 4.05 -1.99 -9.02
N GLY A 87 5.09 -2.79 -9.33
CA GLY A 87 5.79 -2.78 -10.61
C GLY A 87 6.79 -1.64 -10.81
N SER A 88 7.00 -0.75 -9.82
CA SER A 88 7.89 0.40 -9.98
C SER A 88 9.29 0.00 -10.44
N GLY A 89 9.83 0.68 -11.44
CA GLY A 89 11.18 0.43 -11.97
C GLY A 89 11.26 -0.76 -12.94
N THR A 90 10.17 -1.49 -13.18
CA THR A 90 10.14 -2.65 -14.07
C THR A 90 8.96 -2.63 -15.03
N GLU A 91 7.74 -2.79 -14.50
CA GLU A 91 6.48 -2.85 -15.25
C GLU A 91 5.71 -1.51 -15.21
N TYR A 92 6.05 -0.66 -14.24
CA TYR A 92 5.52 0.67 -14.05
C TYR A 92 6.66 1.69 -13.97
N LEU A 93 6.52 2.80 -14.69
CA LEU A 93 7.49 3.90 -14.75
C LEU A 93 6.75 5.25 -14.73
N ALA A 94 7.39 6.25 -14.15
CA ALA A 94 6.97 7.64 -14.28
C ALA A 94 7.72 8.31 -15.43
N VAL A 95 7.02 9.20 -16.14
CA VAL A 95 7.57 10.02 -17.23
C VAL A 95 7.46 11.49 -16.83
N THR A 96 8.57 12.21 -16.82
CA THR A 96 8.55 13.65 -16.59
C THR A 96 8.10 14.40 -17.85
N PRO A 97 7.69 15.67 -17.75
CA PRO A 97 7.38 16.48 -18.92
C PRO A 97 8.51 16.55 -19.97
N TRP A 98 9.77 16.35 -19.58
CA TRP A 98 10.93 16.38 -20.49
C TRP A 98 11.25 15.00 -21.10
N GLY A 99 10.42 14.00 -20.78
CA GLY A 99 10.54 12.63 -21.27
C GLY A 99 11.37 11.72 -20.36
N ASP A 100 11.85 12.20 -19.21
CA ASP A 100 12.73 11.41 -18.35
C ASP A 100 11.97 10.27 -17.67
N LEU A 101 12.61 9.11 -17.59
CA LEU A 101 12.05 7.89 -17.02
C LEU A 101 12.57 7.66 -15.60
N TYR A 102 11.66 7.47 -14.65
CA TYR A 102 11.95 7.14 -13.26
C TYR A 102 11.16 5.91 -12.80
N PRO A 103 11.60 5.20 -11.74
CA PRO A 103 10.92 4.00 -11.25
C PRO A 103 9.45 4.24 -10.86
N CYS A 104 9.17 5.39 -10.24
CA CYS A 104 7.82 5.87 -9.97
C CYS A 104 7.84 7.39 -9.74
N HIS A 105 6.66 7.97 -9.52
CA HIS A 105 6.54 9.41 -9.32
C HIS A 105 7.29 9.92 -8.06
N GLN A 106 7.46 9.08 -7.02
CA GLN A 106 8.19 9.46 -5.79
C GLN A 106 9.70 9.59 -5.99
N PHE A 107 10.25 9.04 -7.07
CA PHE A 107 11.68 9.15 -7.40
C PHE A 107 11.98 10.26 -8.41
N VAL A 108 10.96 10.94 -8.95
CA VAL A 108 11.16 12.05 -9.89
C VAL A 108 11.93 13.17 -9.19
N GLY A 109 13.02 13.62 -9.81
CA GLY A 109 13.94 14.63 -9.26
C GLY A 109 15.15 14.03 -8.54
N GLU A 110 15.17 12.73 -8.25
CA GLU A 110 16.33 12.04 -7.69
C GLU A 110 17.23 11.52 -8.81
N GLU A 111 18.17 12.34 -9.31
CA GLU A 111 19.02 12.03 -10.50
C GLU A 111 19.62 10.63 -10.50
N LYS A 112 19.98 10.07 -9.33
CA LYS A 112 20.50 8.70 -9.19
C LYS A 112 19.56 7.61 -9.74
N PHE A 113 18.25 7.88 -9.72
CA PHE A 113 17.18 7.00 -10.20
C PHE A 113 16.70 7.36 -11.61
N LEU A 114 17.34 8.30 -12.32
CA LEU A 114 17.04 8.56 -13.72
C LEU A 114 17.41 7.33 -14.56
N MET A 115 16.40 6.68 -15.14
CA MET A 115 16.56 5.41 -15.85
C MET A 115 16.88 5.59 -17.34
N GLY A 116 16.50 6.74 -17.90
CA GLY A 116 16.60 7.03 -19.33
C GLY A 116 15.60 8.10 -19.74
N ASN A 117 15.28 8.14 -21.02
CA ASN A 117 14.31 9.09 -21.57
C ASN A 117 13.47 8.41 -22.64
N VAL A 118 12.20 8.76 -22.77
CA VAL A 118 11.26 8.16 -23.73
C VAL A 118 11.73 8.21 -25.19
N PHE A 119 12.58 9.18 -25.56
CA PHE A 119 13.11 9.29 -26.92
C PHE A 119 14.26 8.31 -27.20
N ASP A 120 15.02 7.93 -26.16
CA ASP A 120 16.19 7.05 -26.28
C ASP A 120 15.99 5.66 -25.65
N GLY A 121 14.89 5.47 -24.92
CA GLY A 121 14.62 4.29 -24.11
C GLY A 121 15.31 4.26 -22.75
N ILE A 122 15.21 3.10 -22.09
CA ILE A 122 15.84 2.83 -20.78
C ILE A 122 17.32 2.54 -21.01
N LYS A 123 18.20 3.29 -20.34
CA LYS A 123 19.66 3.15 -20.42
C LYS A 123 20.28 2.54 -19.16
N ARG A 124 19.63 2.69 -18.00
CA ARG A 124 20.09 2.18 -16.70
C ARG A 124 19.42 0.85 -16.36
N LEU A 125 19.87 -0.21 -17.01
CA LEU A 125 19.37 -1.56 -16.77
C LEU A 125 19.72 -2.08 -15.36
N ASP A 126 20.79 -1.55 -14.77
CA ASP A 126 21.15 -1.80 -13.37
C ASP A 126 20.01 -1.41 -12.41
N ILE A 127 19.38 -0.24 -12.61
CA ILE A 127 18.22 0.17 -11.80
C ILE A 127 17.03 -0.78 -12.03
N VAL A 128 16.80 -1.20 -13.28
CA VAL A 128 15.72 -2.14 -13.58
C VAL A 128 15.95 -3.47 -12.85
N ASP A 129 17.19 -3.95 -12.83
CA ASP A 129 17.56 -5.20 -12.18
C ASP A 129 17.43 -5.11 -10.65
N ASP A 130 17.87 -4.00 -10.04
CA ASP A 130 17.70 -3.73 -8.61
C ASP A 130 16.21 -3.77 -8.20
N PHE A 131 15.37 -3.03 -8.94
CA PHE A 131 13.92 -3.01 -8.65
C PHE A 131 13.23 -4.35 -8.94
N ARG A 132 13.70 -5.13 -9.93
CA ARG A 132 13.18 -6.48 -10.21
C ARG A 132 13.48 -7.44 -9.05
N GLN A 133 14.63 -7.28 -8.42
CA GLN A 133 15.03 -8.10 -7.28
C GLN A 133 14.40 -7.66 -5.96
N CYS A 134 13.86 -6.45 -5.88
CA CYS A 134 13.18 -5.93 -4.69
C CYS A 134 11.77 -6.56 -4.51
N ASN A 135 11.69 -7.66 -3.75
CA ASN A 135 10.43 -8.37 -3.51
C ASN A 135 10.42 -9.12 -2.17
N VAL A 136 9.30 -9.76 -1.84
CA VAL A 136 9.09 -10.43 -0.54
C VAL A 136 10.01 -11.61 -0.24
N TYR A 137 10.71 -12.16 -1.23
CA TYR A 137 11.69 -13.23 -1.00
C TYR A 137 13.09 -12.70 -0.67
N THR A 138 13.43 -11.51 -1.18
CA THR A 138 14.74 -10.88 -0.98
C THR A 138 14.78 -10.02 0.28
N LYS A 139 13.65 -9.43 0.67
CA LYS A 139 13.51 -8.66 1.91
C LYS A 139 13.46 -9.58 3.15
N ASP A 140 14.47 -9.50 4.02
CA ASP A 140 14.54 -10.35 5.23
C ASP A 140 13.32 -10.19 6.15
N LYS A 141 12.85 -8.96 6.38
CA LYS A 141 11.64 -8.67 7.18
C LYS A 141 10.37 -9.32 6.63
N CYS A 142 10.32 -9.64 5.33
CA CYS A 142 9.16 -10.25 4.70
C CYS A 142 9.11 -11.78 4.84
N ARG A 143 10.23 -12.44 5.20
CA ARG A 143 10.33 -13.91 5.21
C ARG A 143 9.40 -14.60 6.21
N GLU A 144 9.10 -13.96 7.33
CA GLU A 144 8.21 -14.50 8.38
C GLU A 144 6.89 -13.71 8.49
N CYS A 145 6.69 -12.72 7.63
CA CYS A 145 5.49 -11.88 7.67
C CYS A 145 4.27 -12.60 7.07
N PHE A 146 3.18 -12.71 7.85
CA PHE A 146 1.93 -13.34 7.40
C PHE A 146 1.29 -12.61 6.20
N ALA A 147 1.49 -11.29 6.10
CA ALA A 147 0.88 -10.45 5.09
C ALA A 147 1.66 -10.41 3.77
N ARG A 148 2.85 -11.05 3.67
CA ARG A 148 3.78 -10.87 2.53
C ARG A 148 3.13 -11.12 1.16
N PHE A 149 2.24 -12.10 1.07
CA PHE A 149 1.59 -12.45 -0.20
C PHE A 149 0.35 -11.64 -0.52
N TYR A 150 -0.07 -10.76 0.40
CA TYR A 150 -1.13 -9.79 0.19
C TYR A 150 -0.55 -8.40 -0.10
N CYS A 151 0.48 -7.98 0.63
CA CYS A 151 1.10 -6.65 0.46
C CYS A 151 2.20 -6.59 -0.61
N SER A 152 2.72 -7.74 -1.05
CA SER A 152 3.74 -7.85 -2.11
C SER A 152 5.05 -7.08 -1.87
N GLY A 153 5.39 -6.78 -0.60
CA GLY A 153 6.71 -6.23 -0.23
C GLY A 153 6.75 -4.73 0.08
N GLY A 154 5.61 -4.05 0.01
CA GLY A 154 5.48 -2.65 0.40
C GLY A 154 6.04 -1.64 -0.64
N CYS A 155 6.20 -0.39 -0.21
CA CYS A 155 6.61 0.70 -1.09
C CYS A 155 8.14 0.89 -1.12
N ALA A 156 8.75 0.68 -2.29
CA ALA A 156 10.19 0.91 -2.50
C ALA A 156 10.60 2.37 -2.23
N ALA A 157 9.74 3.34 -2.55
CA ALA A 157 10.03 4.75 -2.29
C ALA A 157 10.07 5.08 -0.80
N ASN A 158 9.15 4.51 0.01
CA ASN A 158 9.19 4.68 1.45
C ASN A 158 10.45 4.04 2.03
N SER A 159 10.75 2.81 1.63
CA SER A 159 11.97 2.11 2.08
C SER A 159 13.22 2.95 1.79
N TYR A 160 13.33 3.49 0.57
CA TYR A 160 14.45 4.35 0.21
C TYR A 160 14.49 5.65 1.02
N LYS A 161 13.35 6.33 1.20
CA LYS A 161 13.27 7.61 1.92
C LYS A 161 13.67 7.49 3.39
N PHE A 162 13.34 6.38 4.06
CA PHE A 162 13.61 6.18 5.48
C PHE A 162 14.89 5.40 5.80
N HIS A 163 15.36 4.54 4.88
CA HIS A 163 16.51 3.66 5.12
C HIS A 163 17.67 3.86 4.13
N GLY A 164 17.49 4.69 3.10
CA GLY A 164 18.51 4.90 2.05
C GLY A 164 18.71 3.71 1.11
N SER A 165 17.88 2.66 1.24
CA SER A 165 17.89 1.45 0.41
C SER A 165 16.47 1.08 0.03
N ILE A 166 16.26 0.56 -1.19
CA ILE A 166 14.97 0.02 -1.61
C ILE A 166 14.72 -1.40 -1.06
N ASP A 167 15.73 -2.07 -0.52
CA ASP A 167 15.68 -3.48 -0.10
C ASP A 167 15.22 -3.68 1.35
N ASP A 168 14.98 -2.61 2.10
CA ASP A 168 14.38 -2.70 3.43
C ASP A 168 12.84 -2.66 3.36
N ALA A 169 12.19 -2.71 4.50
CA ALA A 169 10.76 -2.44 4.64
C ALA A 169 10.57 -1.43 5.78
N TYR A 170 9.76 -0.40 5.51
CA TYR A 170 9.49 0.66 6.48
C TYR A 170 8.46 0.19 7.52
N ASP A 171 8.91 0.03 8.76
CA ASP A 171 8.17 -0.69 9.81
C ASP A 171 6.78 -0.09 10.09
N LEU A 172 6.68 1.23 10.18
CA LEU A 172 5.39 1.91 10.38
C LEU A 172 4.38 1.58 9.27
N SER A 173 4.82 1.59 8.00
CA SER A 173 3.97 1.20 6.87
C SER A 173 3.60 -0.29 6.94
N CYS A 174 4.54 -1.15 7.33
CA CYS A 174 4.28 -2.57 7.49
C CYS A 174 3.24 -2.87 8.58
N GLU A 175 3.26 -2.16 9.69
CA GLU A 175 2.29 -2.33 10.77
C GLU A 175 0.87 -1.94 10.34
N MET A 176 0.72 -0.77 9.70
CA MET A 176 -0.58 -0.35 9.16
C MET A 176 -1.10 -1.32 8.08
N GLU A 177 -0.22 -1.82 7.23
CA GLU A 177 -0.58 -2.77 6.17
C GLU A 177 -0.99 -4.14 6.72
N ARG A 178 -0.27 -4.65 7.73
CA ARG A 178 -0.67 -5.85 8.46
C ARG A 178 -2.07 -5.71 9.04
N LYS A 179 -2.37 -4.57 9.67
CA LYS A 179 -3.70 -4.31 10.26
C LYS A 179 -4.79 -4.25 9.19
N ARG A 180 -4.53 -3.61 8.04
CA ARG A 180 -5.49 -3.59 6.91
C ARG A 180 -5.82 -4.98 6.42
N VAL A 181 -4.80 -5.82 6.22
CA VAL A 181 -4.98 -7.22 5.78
C VAL A 181 -5.78 -8.01 6.83
N GLU A 182 -5.48 -7.83 8.12
CA GLU A 182 -6.24 -8.44 9.22
C GLU A 182 -7.73 -8.05 9.17
N CYS A 183 -8.04 -6.75 9.08
CA CYS A 183 -9.40 -6.25 8.98
C CYS A 183 -10.11 -6.76 7.71
N ALA A 184 -9.43 -6.79 6.57
CA ALA A 184 -9.97 -7.28 5.31
C ALA A 184 -10.36 -8.77 5.40
N ILE A 185 -9.50 -9.61 5.96
CA ILE A 185 -9.78 -11.03 6.20
C ILE A 185 -10.96 -11.19 7.16
N MET A 186 -11.00 -10.41 8.24
CA MET A 186 -12.10 -10.45 9.21
C MET A 186 -13.44 -10.10 8.56
N ILE A 187 -13.50 -9.07 7.71
CA ILE A 187 -14.71 -8.70 6.96
C ILE A 187 -15.17 -9.87 6.08
N GLN A 188 -14.25 -10.47 5.30
CA GLN A 188 -14.59 -11.62 4.45
C GLN A 188 -15.13 -12.79 5.27
N ALA A 189 -14.51 -13.10 6.41
CA ALA A 189 -14.96 -14.17 7.30
C ALA A 189 -16.36 -13.89 7.89
N ALA A 190 -16.61 -12.65 8.33
CA ALA A 190 -17.89 -12.25 8.91
C ALA A 190 -19.04 -12.31 7.89
N LEU A 191 -18.80 -11.92 6.65
CA LEU A 191 -19.79 -11.97 5.57
C LEU A 191 -20.00 -13.40 5.04
N ALA A 192 -18.97 -14.25 5.05
CA ALA A 192 -19.09 -15.64 4.62
C ALA A 192 -19.93 -16.51 5.57
N GLN A 193 -19.85 -16.28 6.89
CA GLN A 193 -20.63 -17.01 7.89
C GLN A 193 -22.16 -16.83 7.77
N GLU A 194 -22.61 -15.86 7.00
CA GLU A 194 -24.04 -15.59 6.79
C GLU A 194 -24.60 -16.25 5.53
N GLY A 195 -23.72 -16.76 4.67
CA GLY A 195 -24.09 -17.50 3.46
C GLY A 195 -24.28 -19.00 3.67
N GLU A 196 -24.01 -19.51 4.88
CA GLU A 196 -24.28 -20.89 5.34
C GLU A 196 -25.55 -20.96 6.20
#